data_AF-A0A3P6H9R5-F1
#
_entry.id   AF-A0A3P6H9R5-F1
#
_cell.length_a   1.000
_cell.length_b   1.000
_cell.length_c   1.000
_cell.angle_alpha   90.00
_cell.angle_beta   90.00
_cell.angle_gamma   90.00
#
_symmetry.space_group_name_H-M   'P 1'
#
loop_
_entity.id
_entity.type
_entity.pdbx_description
1 polymer ?
#
loop_
_entity_poly.entity_id
_entity_poly.type
_entity_poly.pdbx_seq_one_letter_code
_entity_poly.pdbx_strand_id
1 'polypeptide(L)'
;MKAEFVRILPHVQSFFSVMWVGLDYLVYLITLLLLAAGAPLLTIAHLFWNNLFRRDNFTYFCQIFLLLSTAGTISMCFDSSDQERFDAFEFIVLIPLPTCGMLFMISAHDLIAMYLAIEPQSLCFYVIAASKESLNFPRKPA
;
A
#
# COMPACT_ATOMS: atom_id res chain seq x y z
N MET A 1 -62.60 -18.68 1.99
CA MET A 1 -61.19 -18.41 2.36
C MET A 1 -60.55 -17.27 1.55
N LYS A 2 -60.78 -17.14 0.23
CA LYS A 2 -60.21 -16.02 -0.59
C LYS A 2 -60.69 -14.60 -0.20
N ALA A 3 -61.90 -14.44 0.33
CA ALA A 3 -62.48 -13.11 0.63
C ALA A 3 -61.86 -12.41 1.86
N GLU A 4 -61.44 -13.17 2.88
CA GLU A 4 -60.74 -12.64 4.07
C GLU A 4 -59.31 -12.20 3.74
N PHE A 5 -58.64 -12.92 2.83
CA PHE A 5 -57.28 -12.62 2.38
C PHE A 5 -57.18 -11.28 1.63
N VAL A 6 -58.22 -10.92 0.85
CA VAL A 6 -58.28 -9.65 0.11
C VAL A 6 -58.48 -8.43 1.03
N ARG A 7 -59.18 -8.59 2.18
CA ARG A 7 -59.31 -7.51 3.17
C ARG A 7 -58.02 -7.21 3.94
N ILE A 8 -57.14 -8.21 4.08
CA ILE A 8 -55.87 -8.08 4.83
C ILE A 8 -54.76 -7.50 3.95
N LEU A 9 -54.86 -7.67 2.62
CA LEU A 9 -53.90 -7.18 1.63
C LEU A 9 -53.55 -5.67 1.74
N PRO A 10 -54.51 -4.71 1.87
CA PRO A 10 -54.18 -3.29 1.98
C PRO A 10 -53.48 -2.92 3.29
N HIS A 11 -53.75 -3.66 4.37
CA HIS A 11 -53.07 -3.44 5.66
C HIS A 11 -51.60 -3.87 5.57
N VAL A 12 -51.33 -5.03 4.97
CA VAL A 12 -49.97 -5.52 4.73
C VAL A 12 -49.19 -4.62 3.78
N GLN A 13 -49.84 -4.08 2.73
CA GLN A 13 -49.21 -3.16 1.78
C GLN A 13 -48.91 -1.78 2.39
N SER A 14 -49.76 -1.29 3.29
CA SER A 14 -49.50 -0.05 4.04
C SER A 14 -48.30 -0.20 4.99
N PHE A 15 -48.17 -1.35 5.66
CA PHE A 15 -47.02 -1.68 6.49
C PHE A 15 -45.72 -1.74 5.69
N PHE A 16 -45.76 -2.37 4.52
CA PHE A 16 -44.62 -2.47 3.61
C PHE A 16 -44.16 -1.09 3.12
N SER A 17 -45.10 -0.18 2.80
CA SER A 17 -44.78 1.18 2.36
C SER A 17 -44.15 2.05 3.45
N VAL A 18 -44.61 1.93 4.70
CA VAL A 18 -44.03 2.67 5.83
C VAL A 18 -42.64 2.14 6.16
N MET A 19 -42.43 0.84 6.04
CA MET A 19 -41.12 0.21 6.27
C MET A 19 -40.07 0.63 5.23
N TRP A 20 -40.48 0.84 3.98
CA TRP A 20 -39.60 1.28 2.90
C TRP A 20 -39.13 2.73 3.09
N VAL A 21 -40.04 3.64 3.46
CA VAL A 21 -39.70 5.05 3.75
C VAL A 21 -38.72 5.16 4.93
N GLY A 22 -38.84 4.27 5.92
CA GLY A 22 -37.88 4.20 7.03
C GLY A 22 -36.47 3.78 6.59
N LEU A 23 -36.38 2.85 5.64
CA LEU A 23 -35.09 2.41 5.07
C LEU A 23 -34.40 3.56 4.31
N ASP A 24 -35.16 4.29 3.49
CA ASP A 24 -34.64 5.43 2.73
C ASP A 24 -34.11 6.53 3.65
N TYR A 25 -34.82 6.81 4.75
CA TYR A 25 -34.40 7.81 5.74
C TYR A 25 -33.11 7.39 6.46
N LEU A 26 -32.96 6.10 6.76
CA LEU A 26 -31.76 5.54 7.40
C LEU A 26 -30.55 5.59 6.46
N VAL A 27 -30.73 5.28 5.17
CA VAL A 27 -29.67 5.41 4.15
C VAL A 27 -29.26 6.87 3.95
N TYR A 28 -30.22 7.80 3.94
CA TYR A 28 -29.92 9.22 3.82
C TYR A 28 -29.15 9.74 5.04
N LEU A 29 -29.52 9.29 6.25
CA LEU A 29 -28.82 9.62 7.50
C LEU A 29 -27.38 9.08 7.52
N ILE A 30 -27.16 7.84 7.07
CA ILE A 30 -25.82 7.25 6.96
C ILE A 30 -24.96 8.03 5.95
N THR A 31 -25.53 8.39 4.81
CA THR A 31 -24.82 9.13 3.76
C THR A 31 -24.43 10.53 4.26
N LEU A 32 -25.33 11.21 4.98
CA LEU A 32 -25.08 12.51 5.59
C LEU A 32 -24.01 12.43 6.68
N LEU A 33 -24.05 11.38 7.53
CA LEU A 33 -23.05 11.14 8.57
C LEU A 33 -21.66 10.87 7.96
N LEU A 34 -21.60 10.09 6.88
CA LEU A 34 -20.35 9.77 6.19
C LEU A 34 -19.74 11.00 5.52
N LEU A 35 -20.56 11.88 4.94
CA LEU A 35 -20.12 13.15 4.38
C LEU A 35 -19.61 14.12 5.46
N ALA A 36 -20.30 14.18 6.60
CA ALA A 36 -19.87 14.97 7.76
C ALA A 36 -18.56 14.46 8.39
N ALA A 37 -18.35 13.14 8.41
CA ALA A 37 -17.10 12.51 8.85
C ALA A 37 -15.97 12.61 7.80
N GLY A 38 -16.31 12.73 6.51
CA GLY A 38 -15.35 12.94 5.43
C GLY A 38 -14.69 14.33 5.45
N ALA A 39 -15.40 15.35 5.92
CA ALA A 39 -14.87 16.72 6.03
C ALA A 39 -13.63 16.86 6.96
N PRO A 40 -13.63 16.32 8.20
CA PRO A 40 -12.42 16.34 9.03
C PRO A 40 -11.31 15.43 8.49
N LEU A 41 -11.67 14.30 7.84
CA LEU A 41 -10.71 13.41 7.18
C LEU A 41 -9.95 14.11 6.05
N LEU A 42 -10.63 14.96 5.26
CA LEU A 42 -9.99 15.71 4.18
C LEU A 42 -8.99 16.75 4.73
N THR A 43 -9.33 17.41 5.83
CA THR A 43 -8.42 18.37 6.50
C THR A 43 -7.24 17.68 7.17
N ILE A 44 -7.45 16.52 7.79
CA ILE A 44 -6.36 15.72 8.37
C ILE A 44 -5.48 15.18 7.26
N ALA A 45 -6.03 14.69 6.14
CA ALA A 45 -5.27 14.25 4.99
C ALA A 45 -4.44 15.39 4.36
N HIS A 46 -4.98 16.61 4.29
CA HIS A 46 -4.24 17.77 3.81
C HIS A 46 -3.09 18.16 4.76
N LEU A 47 -3.30 18.06 6.08
CA LEU A 47 -2.24 18.23 7.09
C LEU A 47 -1.20 17.11 7.04
N PHE A 48 -1.64 15.86 6.85
CA PHE A 48 -0.78 14.69 6.65
C PHE A 48 0.10 14.89 5.42
N TRP A 49 -0.47 15.37 4.30
CA TRP A 49 0.28 15.66 3.08
C TRP A 49 1.26 16.82 3.26
N ASN A 50 0.89 17.85 4.01
CA ASN A 50 1.71 19.04 4.23
C ASN A 50 2.84 18.83 5.28
N ASN A 51 2.65 17.93 6.26
CA ASN A 51 3.65 17.61 7.29
C ASN A 51 4.48 16.36 6.96
N LEU A 52 3.91 15.31 6.37
CA LEU A 52 4.65 14.08 6.04
C LEU A 52 5.27 14.10 4.65
N PHE A 53 4.77 14.94 3.74
CA PHE A 53 5.25 15.03 2.36
C PHE A 53 5.57 16.48 1.99
N ARG A 54 6.36 17.17 2.83
CA ARG A 54 6.95 18.44 2.42
C ARG A 54 8.00 18.17 1.33
N ARG A 55 7.58 18.30 0.08
CA ARG A 55 8.47 18.24 -1.08
C ARG A 55 9.32 19.51 -1.13
N ASP A 56 10.45 19.48 -0.45
CA ASP A 56 11.49 20.49 -0.63
C ASP A 56 12.33 20.18 -1.87
N ASN A 57 12.89 21.22 -2.50
CA ASN A 57 13.80 21.06 -3.64
C ASN A 57 15.00 20.15 -3.32
N PHE A 58 15.39 20.08 -2.05
CA PHE A 58 16.43 19.18 -1.55
C PHE A 58 16.02 17.70 -1.65
N THR A 59 14.82 17.35 -1.22
CA THR A 59 14.26 15.99 -1.33
C THR A 59 14.21 15.54 -2.78
N TYR A 60 13.83 16.43 -3.70
CA TYR A 60 13.82 16.14 -5.14
C TYR A 60 15.21 15.86 -5.70
N PHE A 61 16.21 16.66 -5.30
CA PHE A 61 17.60 16.44 -5.68
C PHE A 61 18.12 15.07 -5.18
N CYS A 62 17.82 14.72 -3.93
CA CYS A 62 18.18 13.41 -3.35
C CYS A 62 17.51 12.24 -4.08
N GLN A 63 16.23 12.36 -4.45
CA GLN A 63 15.54 11.32 -5.21
C GLN A 63 16.16 11.10 -6.59
N ILE A 64 16.48 12.17 -7.32
CA ILE A 64 17.15 12.07 -8.63
C ILE A 64 18.52 11.42 -8.48
N PHE A 65 19.30 11.84 -7.48
CA PHE A 65 20.61 11.26 -7.20
C PHE A 65 20.51 9.76 -6.88
N LEU A 66 19.50 9.36 -6.11
CA LEU A 66 19.26 7.96 -5.78
C LEU A 66 18.86 7.12 -7.00
N LEU A 67 17.98 7.66 -7.86
CA LEU A 67 17.62 7.02 -9.12
C LEU A 67 18.84 6.84 -10.03
N LEU A 68 19.71 7.85 -10.12
CA LEU A 68 20.96 7.78 -10.88
C LEU A 68 21.92 6.71 -10.32
N SER A 69 22.07 6.67 -8.99
CA SER A 69 22.88 5.65 -8.32
C SER A 69 22.32 4.24 -8.58
N THR A 70 21.01 4.06 -8.46
CA THR A 70 20.36 2.75 -8.69
C THR A 70 20.52 2.30 -10.13
N ALA A 71 20.35 3.20 -11.10
CA ALA A 71 20.60 2.91 -12.51
C ALA A 71 22.06 2.49 -12.75
N GLY A 72 23.02 3.15 -12.10
CA GLY A 72 24.44 2.78 -12.13
C GLY A 72 24.69 1.38 -11.56
N THR A 73 24.11 1.07 -10.40
CA THR A 73 24.24 -0.26 -9.77
C THR A 73 23.64 -1.37 -10.63
N ILE A 74 22.47 -1.14 -11.24
CA ILE A 74 21.85 -2.10 -12.16
C ILE A 74 22.76 -2.35 -13.36
N SER A 75 23.34 -1.30 -13.95
CA SER A 75 24.28 -1.42 -15.07
C SER A 75 25.51 -2.28 -14.70
N MET A 76 26.09 -2.08 -13.52
CA MET A 76 27.20 -2.90 -13.02
C MET A 76 26.79 -4.35 -12.72
N CYS A 77 25.56 -4.56 -12.23
CA CYS A 77 25.04 -5.88 -11.89
C CYS A 77 24.78 -6.76 -13.13
N PHE A 78 24.38 -6.15 -14.25
CA PHE A 78 24.24 -6.86 -15.53
C PHE A 78 25.59 -7.40 -16.03
N ASP A 79 26.67 -6.63 -15.93
CA ASP A 79 28.03 -7.06 -16.31
C ASP A 79 28.55 -8.22 -15.43
N SER A 80 28.16 -8.22 -14.15
CA SER A 80 28.52 -9.29 -13.20
C SER A 80 27.66 -10.56 -13.36
N SER A 81 26.40 -10.44 -13.78
CA SER A 81 25.46 -11.58 -13.92
C SER A 81 25.81 -12.53 -15.06
N ASP A 82 26.55 -12.08 -16.08
CA ASP A 82 27.00 -12.96 -17.18
C ASP A 82 28.05 -13.98 -16.70
N GLN A 83 28.72 -13.72 -15.57
CA GLN A 83 29.80 -14.56 -15.03
C GLN A 83 29.34 -15.54 -13.94
N GLU A 84 28.30 -15.20 -13.17
CA GLU A 84 27.72 -16.06 -12.13
C GLU A 84 26.29 -16.45 -12.54
N ARG A 85 26.03 -17.75 -12.81
CA ARG A 85 24.70 -18.30 -13.15
C ARG A 85 23.75 -18.20 -11.95
N PHE A 86 23.32 -17.00 -11.61
CA PHE A 86 22.26 -16.77 -10.65
C PHE A 86 20.90 -16.96 -11.31
N ASP A 87 19.95 -17.52 -10.59
CA ASP A 87 18.54 -17.53 -10.98
C ASP A 87 18.03 -16.07 -11.05
N ALA A 88 18.13 -15.49 -12.24
CA ALA A 88 17.88 -14.07 -12.50
C ALA A 88 16.50 -13.58 -12.04
N PHE A 89 15.53 -14.49 -11.88
CA PHE A 89 14.17 -14.17 -11.49
C PHE A 89 14.06 -13.62 -10.05
N GLU A 90 14.84 -14.12 -9.10
CA GLU A 90 14.81 -13.63 -7.71
C GLU A 90 15.46 -12.24 -7.62
N PHE A 91 16.60 -12.05 -8.29
CA PHE A 91 17.34 -10.79 -8.25
C PHE A 91 16.57 -9.61 -8.88
N ILE A 92 15.81 -9.89 -9.95
CA ILE A 92 14.99 -8.87 -10.65
C ILE A 92 13.86 -8.34 -9.75
N VAL A 93 13.26 -9.17 -8.88
CA VAL A 93 12.21 -8.71 -7.95
C VAL A 93 12.78 -8.10 -6.67
N LEU A 94 13.96 -8.56 -6.24
CA LEU A 94 14.61 -8.12 -5.00
C LEU A 94 15.37 -6.79 -5.12
N ILE A 95 15.78 -6.34 -6.32
CA ILE A 95 16.41 -5.03 -6.52
C ILE A 95 15.43 -3.83 -6.37
N PRO A 96 14.26 -3.80 -7.02
CA PRO A 96 13.38 -2.63 -6.97
C PRO A 96 12.70 -2.43 -5.61
N LEU A 97 12.56 -3.49 -4.81
CA LEU A 97 11.94 -3.43 -3.47
C LEU A 97 12.69 -2.51 -2.48
N PRO A 98 14.02 -2.68 -2.25
CA PRO A 98 14.79 -1.79 -1.38
C PRO A 98 14.91 -0.38 -1.97
N THR A 99 14.96 -0.21 -3.30
CA THR A 99 14.93 1.12 -3.93
C THR A 99 13.62 1.86 -3.61
N CYS A 100 12.50 1.16 -3.59
CA CYS A 100 11.20 1.73 -3.20
C CYS A 100 11.22 2.20 -1.72
N GLY A 101 11.80 1.40 -0.82
CA GLY A 101 12.02 1.77 0.58
C GLY A 101 12.90 3.03 0.73
N MET A 102 13.99 3.13 -0.04
CA MET A 102 14.86 4.31 -0.01
C MET A 102 14.17 5.58 -0.54
N LEU A 103 13.32 5.47 -1.57
CA LEU A 103 12.53 6.60 -2.07
C LEU A 103 11.52 7.10 -1.02
N PHE A 104 10.92 6.18 -0.27
CA PHE A 104 10.03 6.49 0.86
C PHE A 104 10.81 7.14 2.01
N MET A 105 12.00 6.65 2.33
CA MET A 105 12.89 7.22 3.36
C MET A 105 13.27 8.67 3.06
N ILE A 106 13.60 9.00 1.80
CA ILE A 106 13.97 10.37 1.41
C ILE A 106 12.80 11.36 1.56
N SER A 107 11.55 10.87 1.40
CA SER A 107 10.35 11.71 1.56
C SER A 107 9.80 11.73 2.99
N ALA A 108 10.32 10.89 3.89
CA ALA A 108 9.84 10.80 5.27
C ALA A 108 10.32 12.00 6.10
N HIS A 109 9.35 12.74 6.68
CA HIS A 109 9.62 13.86 7.61
C HIS A 109 9.48 13.48 9.09
N ASP A 110 9.06 12.25 9.39
CA ASP A 110 8.89 11.73 10.75
C ASP A 110 9.77 10.48 10.97
N LEU A 111 10.27 10.32 12.20
CA LEU A 111 11.13 9.21 12.62
C LEU A 111 10.43 7.86 12.47
N ILE A 112 9.11 7.82 12.67
CA ILE A 112 8.30 6.60 12.50
C ILE A 112 8.26 6.20 11.02
N ALA A 113 8.06 7.15 10.11
CA ALA A 113 8.07 6.90 8.68
C ALA A 113 9.46 6.46 8.19
N MET A 114 10.54 7.05 8.74
CA MET A 114 11.91 6.61 8.47
C MET A 114 12.17 5.17 8.94
N TYR A 115 11.74 4.82 10.15
CA TYR A 115 11.89 3.45 10.68
C TYR A 115 11.19 2.41 9.80
N LEU A 116 9.94 2.71 9.45
CA LEU A 116 9.12 1.82 8.62
C LEU A 116 9.64 1.71 7.17
N ALA A 117 10.42 2.68 6.69
CA ALA A 117 11.12 2.61 5.41
C ALA A 117 12.34 1.67 5.44
N ILE A 118 13.07 1.64 6.57
CA ILE A 118 14.32 0.88 6.73
C ILE A 118 14.04 -0.62 6.92
N GLU A 119 12.95 -0.97 7.59
CA GLU A 119 12.56 -2.35 7.85
C GLU A 119 12.52 -3.22 6.57
N PRO A 120 11.73 -2.88 5.53
CA PRO A 120 11.70 -3.67 4.29
C PRO A 120 13.02 -3.60 3.51
N GLN A 121 13.76 -2.48 3.59
CA GLN A 121 15.05 -2.34 2.93
C GLN A 121 16.07 -3.34 3.49
N SER A 122 16.14 -3.48 4.82
CA SER A 122 17.07 -4.41 5.48
C SER A 122 16.74 -5.88 5.21
N LEU A 123 15.45 -6.22 5.14
CA LEU A 123 14.99 -7.58 4.83
C LEU A 123 15.40 -8.01 3.41
N CYS A 124 15.30 -7.10 2.43
CA CYS A 124 15.72 -7.37 1.06
C CYS A 124 17.22 -7.65 0.96
N PHE A 125 18.04 -6.83 1.63
CA PHE A 125 19.50 -7.05 1.66
C PHE A 125 19.87 -8.37 2.35
N TYR A 126 19.16 -8.75 3.41
CA TYR A 126 19.36 -10.03 4.07
C TYR A 126 19.09 -11.22 3.12
N VAL A 127 17.97 -11.19 2.41
CA VAL A 127 17.62 -12.25 1.44
C VAL A 127 18.65 -12.34 0.33
N ILE A 128 19.07 -11.21 -0.25
CA ILE A 128 20.10 -11.16 -1.30
C ILE A 128 21.42 -11.80 -0.83
N ALA A 129 21.85 -11.49 0.41
CA ALA A 129 23.07 -12.06 0.96
C ALA A 129 22.96 -13.58 1.20
N ALA A 130 21.84 -14.03 1.74
CA ALA A 130 21.59 -15.46 2.01
C ALA A 130 21.51 -16.30 0.72
N SER A 131 20.95 -15.76 -0.36
CA SER A 131 20.89 -16.44 -1.67
C SER A 131 22.31 -16.80 -2.17
N LYS A 132 23.30 -15.93 -1.96
CA LYS A 132 24.69 -16.18 -2.35
C LYS A 132 25.37 -17.29 -1.53
N GLU A 133 25.06 -17.37 -0.23
CA GLU A 133 25.68 -18.36 0.67
C GLU A 133 25.15 -19.79 0.43
N SER A 134 23.86 -19.95 0.13
CA SER A 134 23.26 -21.27 -0.09
C SER A 134 23.87 -22.04 -1.28
N LEU A 135 24.37 -21.31 -2.28
CA LEU A 135 25.00 -21.89 -3.48
C LEU A 135 26.38 -22.48 -3.17
N ASN A 136 27.09 -21.95 -2.17
CA ASN A 136 28.49 -22.28 -1.91
C ASN A 136 28.68 -23.29 -0.75
N PHE A 137 27.60 -23.75 -0.12
CA PHE A 137 27.68 -24.73 0.97
C PHE A 137 27.53 -26.17 0.43
N PRO A 138 28.52 -27.06 0.63
CA PRO A 138 28.40 -28.45 0.21
C PRO A 138 27.30 -29.13 1.02
N ARG A 139 26.19 -29.48 0.36
CA ARG A 139 25.12 -30.30 0.94
C ARG A 139 25.70 -31.67 1.28
N LYS A 140 26.01 -31.90 2.56
CA LYS A 140 26.39 -33.21 3.07
C LYS A 140 25.21 -34.17 2.89
N PRO A 141 25.33 -35.28 2.13
CA PRO A 141 24.27 -36.27 2.06
C PRO A 141 24.12 -36.96 3.41
N ALA A 142 22.88 -37.15 3.84
CA ALA A 142 22.50 -37.96 5.00
C ALA A 142 22.72 -39.46 4.71
#